data_AF-A0A8J9WTR6-F1
#
_entry.id   AF-A0A8J9WTR6-F1
#
_cell.length_a   1.000
_cell.length_b   1.000
_cell.length_c   1.000
_cell.angle_alpha   90.00
_cell.angle_beta   90.00
_cell.angle_gamma   90.00
#
_symmetry.space_group_name_H-M   'P 1'
#
loop_
_entity.id
_entity.type
_entity.pdbx_description
1 polymer ?
#
loop_
_entity_poly.entity_id
_entity_poly.type
_entity_poly.pdbx_seq_one_letter_code
_entity_poly.pdbx_strand_id
1 'polypeptide(L)' 'MRIEAKKGSNASKVVAKANLPSKLCLVCERPFTWRKKWEKCWDDVKYCSERCRRSRAQKTGDRDGIDQEDAE' A
#
# COMPACT_ATOMS: atom_id res chain seq x y z
N MET A 1 -30.52 27.81 -20.33
CA MET A 1 -29.39 28.33 -19.52
C MET A 1 -28.66 27.13 -18.95
N ARG A 2 -27.48 26.78 -19.46
CA ARG A 2 -26.65 25.67 -18.96
C ARG A 2 -25.60 26.27 -18.02
N ILE A 3 -25.64 25.94 -16.73
CA ILE A 3 -24.56 26.26 -15.81
C ILE A 3 -24.06 24.95 -15.22
N GLU A 4 -23.03 24.39 -15.85
CA GLU A 4 -22.26 23.25 -15.37
C GLU A 4 -21.10 23.79 -14.52
N ALA A 5 -21.15 23.62 -13.20
CA ALA A 5 -20.04 23.95 -12.31
C ALA A 5 -19.04 22.78 -12.29
N LYS A 6 -17.88 23.00 -12.94
CA LYS A 6 -16.76 22.06 -13.02
C LYS A 6 -15.97 21.98 -11.70
N LYS A 7 -15.52 20.74 -11.42
CA LYS A 7 -14.57 20.22 -10.41
C LYS A 7 -13.35 21.11 -10.10
N GLY A 8 -12.76 20.97 -8.89
CA GLY A 8 -11.33 21.28 -8.71
C GLY A 8 -10.79 21.44 -7.28
N SER A 9 -10.48 20.32 -6.64
CA SER A 9 -9.31 20.03 -5.78
C SER A 9 -8.58 21.17 -5.03
N ASN A 10 -8.73 21.23 -3.70
CA ASN A 10 -7.87 22.02 -2.82
C ASN A 10 -6.48 21.36 -2.68
N ALA A 11 -5.49 21.93 -3.36
CA ALA A 11 -4.09 21.52 -3.33
C ALA A 11 -3.36 22.09 -2.09
N SER A 12 -3.27 21.30 -1.03
CA SER A 12 -2.43 21.60 0.13
C SER A 12 -0.95 21.35 -0.23
N LYS A 13 -0.25 22.41 -0.65
CA LYS A 13 1.19 22.40 -0.90
C LYS A 13 1.96 22.63 0.40
N VAL A 14 2.48 21.56 0.99
CA VAL A 14 3.43 21.61 2.12
C VAL A 14 4.78 21.11 1.60
N VAL A 15 5.84 21.94 1.66
CA VAL A 15 7.17 21.59 1.11
C VAL A 15 8.15 21.19 2.23
N ALA A 16 8.94 20.15 1.94
CA ALA A 16 10.30 19.85 2.43
C ALA A 16 10.54 19.11 3.77
N LYS A 17 10.21 17.80 3.77
CA LYS A 17 11.05 16.68 4.25
C LYS A 17 10.97 15.51 3.24
N ALA A 18 10.89 15.88 1.96
CA ALA A 18 10.21 15.13 0.90
C ALA A 18 11.11 14.28 -0.02
N ASN A 19 12.40 14.08 0.30
CA ASN A 19 13.30 13.22 -0.48
C ASN A 19 13.56 11.87 0.17
N LEU A 20 12.87 11.51 1.27
CA LEU A 20 12.98 10.16 1.79
C LEU A 20 12.06 9.26 0.96
N PRO A 21 12.61 8.24 0.27
CA PRO A 21 11.79 7.31 -0.47
C PRO A 21 10.79 6.67 0.48
N SER A 22 9.51 6.75 0.12
CA SER A 22 8.43 6.06 0.81
C SER A 22 8.06 4.84 -0.02
N LYS A 23 8.07 3.66 0.59
CA LYS A 23 7.68 2.40 -0.06
C LYS A 23 6.35 1.92 0.50
N LEU A 24 5.60 1.17 -0.29
CA LEU A 24 4.38 0.50 0.15
C LEU A 24 4.70 -0.89 0.69
N CYS A 25 4.03 -1.30 1.76
CA CYS A 25 4.17 -2.65 2.28
C CYS A 25 3.32 -3.65 1.49
N LEU A 26 3.91 -4.72 0.94
CA LEU A 26 3.18 -5.75 0.18
C LEU A 26 2.17 -6.61 0.98
N VAL A 27 2.01 -6.36 2.28
CA VAL A 27 1.10 -7.16 3.16
C VAL A 27 -0.03 -6.31 3.71
N CYS A 28 0.28 -5.11 4.19
CA CYS A 28 -0.70 -4.22 4.79
C CYS A 28 -0.92 -2.93 4.00
N GLU A 29 -0.24 -2.77 2.86
CA GLU A 29 -0.36 -1.67 1.90
C GLU A 29 -0.15 -0.27 2.48
N ARG A 30 0.33 -0.20 3.72
CA ARG A 30 0.61 1.06 4.39
C ARG A 30 1.92 1.66 3.86
N PRO A 31 1.92 2.95 3.51
CA PRO A 31 3.14 3.66 3.16
C PRO A 31 4.05 3.74 4.37
N PHE A 32 5.33 3.44 4.17
CA PHE A 32 6.35 3.55 5.21
C PHE A 32 7.57 4.30 4.67
N THR A 33 8.11 5.17 5.50
CA THR A 33 9.26 6.02 5.16
C THR A 33 10.57 5.31 5.47
N TRP A 34 11.65 5.70 4.78
CA TRP A 34 13.02 5.28 5.09
C TRP A 34 13.35 5.45 6.58
N ARG A 35 14.14 4.52 7.12
CA ARG A 35 14.61 4.49 8.52
C ARG A 35 16.11 4.22 8.53
N LYS A 36 16.85 4.80 9.49
CA LYS A 36 18.31 4.62 9.63
C LYS A 36 18.76 3.15 9.68
N LYS A 37 17.94 2.26 10.24
CA LYS A 37 18.22 0.80 10.28
C LYS A 37 18.28 0.14 8.90
N TRP A 38 17.75 0.79 7.87
CA TRP A 38 17.63 0.26 6.50
C TRP A 38 18.65 0.86 5.55
N GLU A 39 19.60 1.66 6.03
CA GLU A 39 20.63 2.30 5.20
C GLU A 39 21.36 1.30 4.28
N LYS A 40 21.64 0.09 4.77
CA LYS A 40 22.38 -0.95 4.02
C LYS A 40 21.52 -1.91 3.19
N CYS A 41 20.20 -1.93 3.41
CA CYS A 41 19.31 -2.94 2.84
C CYS A 41 18.00 -2.34 2.32
N TRP A 42 17.96 -1.04 2.06
CA TRP A 42 16.75 -0.33 1.65
C TRP A 42 16.14 -0.93 0.39
N ASP A 43 16.95 -1.38 -0.56
CA ASP A 43 16.51 -2.01 -1.81
C ASP A 43 15.73 -3.32 -1.58
N ASP A 44 16.15 -4.12 -0.59
CA ASP A 44 15.51 -5.39 -0.22
C ASP A 44 14.27 -5.23 0.66
N VAL A 45 14.11 -4.08 1.32
CA VAL A 45 13.00 -3.83 2.26
C VAL A 45 11.70 -3.58 1.50
N LYS A 46 10.83 -4.61 1.49
CA LYS A 46 9.47 -4.59 0.91
C LYS A 46 8.35 -4.58 1.94
N TYR A 47 8.70 -4.65 3.23
CA TYR A 47 7.75 -4.82 4.34
C TYR A 47 7.99 -3.78 5.44
N CYS A 48 6.91 -3.22 5.98
CA CYS A 48 7.00 -2.16 7.01
C CYS A 48 7.49 -2.67 8.39
N SER A 49 7.38 -3.98 8.63
CA SER A 49 7.73 -4.66 9.88
C SER A 49 8.02 -6.15 9.68
N GLU A 50 8.69 -6.78 10.65
CA GLU A 50 8.95 -8.22 10.65
C GLU A 50 7.65 -9.05 10.69
N ARG A 51 6.60 -8.52 11.36
CA ARG A 51 5.27 -9.13 11.38
C ARG A 51 4.72 -9.29 9.96
N CYS A 52 4.82 -8.26 9.13
CA CYS A 52 4.35 -8.31 7.74
C CYS A 52 5.18 -9.28 6.89
N ARG A 53 6.50 -9.35 7.11
CA ARG A 53 7.37 -10.34 6.44
C ARG A 53 6.91 -11.77 6.73
N ARG A 54 6.63 -12.09 8.00
CA ARG A 54 6.18 -13.43 8.42
C ARG A 54 4.74 -13.73 7.99
N SER A 55 3.86 -12.73 7.95
CA SER A 55 2.47 -12.89 7.53
C SER A 55 2.33 -13.27 6.05
N ARG A 56 3.20 -12.77 5.16
CA ARG A 56 3.17 -13.18 3.74
C ARG A 56 3.52 -14.66 3.54
N ALA A 57 4.40 -15.22 4.38
CA ALA A 57 4.71 -16.65 4.34
C ALA A 57 3.50 -17.53 4.70
N GLN A 58 2.47 -16.97 5.33
CA GLN A 58 1.28 -17.69 5.78
C GLN A 58 0.05 -17.50 4.88
N LYS A 59 0.13 -16.63 3.84
CA LYS A 59 -1.02 -16.31 2.97
C LYS A 59 -1.20 -17.24 1.76
N THR A 60 -0.50 -18.38 1.69
CA THR A 60 -0.72 -19.40 0.65
C THR A 60 -1.78 -20.42 1.08
N GLY A 61 -2.92 -19.95 1.57
CA GLY A 61 -3.93 -20.83 2.15
C GLY A 61 -5.31 -20.18 2.33
N ASP A 62 -5.70 -19.26 1.45
CA ASP A 62 -7.08 -18.79 1.43
C ASP A 62 -7.84 -19.49 0.30
N ARG A 63 -8.95 -20.09 0.71
CA ARG A 63 -9.76 -21.07 -0.01
C ARG A 63 -10.56 -20.36 -1.10
N ASP A 64 -10.32 -20.69 -2.36
CA ASP A 64 -11.27 -20.39 -3.43
C ASP A 64 -12.55 -21.20 -3.18
N GLY A 65 -13.49 -20.59 -2.45
CA GLY A 65 -14.87 -21.04 -2.35
C GLY A 65 -15.58 -20.75 -3.66
N ILE A 66 -15.50 -21.70 -4.58
CA ILE A 66 -16.43 -21.83 -5.71
C ILE A 66 -17.58 -22.71 -5.23
N ASP A 67 -18.61 -22.07 -4.68
CA ASP A 67 -19.95 -22.64 -4.56
C ASP A 67 -20.65 -22.43 -5.91
N GLN A 68 -20.74 -23.51 -6.69
CA GLN A 68 -21.50 -23.52 -7.94
C GLN A 68 -22.97 -23.78 -7.59
N GLU A 69 -23.77 -22.72 -7.54
CA GLU A 69 -25.22 -22.83 -7.51
C GLU A 69 -25.71 -23.32 -8.88
N ASP A 70 -25.88 -24.63 -9.02
CA ASP A 70 -26.67 -25.26 -10.08
C ASP A 70 -28.16 -25.22 -9.68
N ALA A 71 -28.89 -24.24 -10.19
CA ALA A 71 -30.35 -24.25 -10.25
C ALA A 71 -30.85 -23.38 -11.41
N GLU A 72 -30.98 -23.97 -12.60
CA GLU A 72 -32.19 -23.97 -13.46
C GLU A 72 -31.95 -24.72 -14.78
#